data_AF-A0A8J4TLP2-F1
#
_entry.id   AF-A0A8J4TLP2-F1
#
_cell.length_a   1.000
_cell.length_b   1.000
_cell.length_c   1.000
_cell.angle_alpha   90.00
_cell.angle_beta   90.00
_cell.angle_gamma   90.00
#
_symmetry.space_group_name_H-M   'P 1'
#
loop_
_entity.id
_entity.type
_entity.pdbx_description
1 polymer ?
#
loop_
_entity_poly.entity_id
_entity_poly.type
_entity_poly.pdbx_seq_one_letter_code
_entity_poly.pdbx_strand_id
1 'polypeptide(L)' 'MITALIDPGSDQNLFSASKIKHLDLPTTTLETLLAVLALDGTPLPAITQKTVPVTLRVS' A
#
# COMPACT_ATOMS: atom_id res chain seq x y z
N MET A 1 11.01 -0.70 -13.55
CA MET A 1 10.58 0.71 -13.37
C MET A 1 9.23 0.72 -12.66
N ILE A 2 9.06 1.53 -11.60
CA ILE A 2 7.77 1.71 -10.93
C ILE A 2 7.20 3.06 -11.38
N THR A 3 5.99 3.03 -11.92
CA THR A 3 5.20 4.24 -12.19
C THR A 3 4.23 4.41 -11.03
N ALA A 4 4.12 5.63 -10.51
CA ALA A 4 3.21 5.97 -9.43
C ALA A 4 2.39 7.20 -9.81
N LEU A 5 1.19 7.30 -9.26
CA LEU A 5 0.41 8.53 -9.27
C LEU A 5 0.77 9.33 -8.01
N ILE A 6 0.91 10.64 -8.15
CA ILE A 6 1.08 11.53 -7.00
C ILE A 6 -0.32 11.95 -6.57
N ASP A 7 -0.71 11.51 -5.38
CA ASP A 7 -1.97 11.89 -4.75
C ASP A 7 -1.70 12.63 -3.43
N PRO A 8 -1.74 13.98 -3.43
CA PRO A 8 -1.50 14.76 -2.22
C PRO A 8 -2.64 14.65 -1.21
N GLY A 9 -3.80 14.11 -1.59
CA GLY A 9 -4.93 13.86 -0.67
C GLY A 9 -4.79 12.54 0.09
N SER A 10 -3.75 11.74 -0.19
CA SER A 10 -3.52 10.48 0.48
C SER A 10 -2.50 10.63 1.61
N ASP A 11 -2.90 10.24 2.83
CA ASP A 11 -2.01 10.28 4.01
C ASP A 11 -0.83 9.28 3.90
N GLN A 12 -0.97 8.24 3.07
CA GLN A 12 0.01 7.17 2.94
C GLN A 12 0.16 6.71 1.50
N ASN A 13 1.36 6.26 1.14
CA ASN A 13 1.57 5.62 -0.15
C ASN A 13 0.85 4.28 -0.22
N LEU A 14 0.07 4.07 -1.27
CA LEU A 14 -0.65 2.82 -1.51
C LEU A 14 -0.02 2.06 -2.68
N PHE A 15 0.02 0.74 -2.53
CA PHE A 15 0.45 -0.18 -3.57
C PHE A 15 -0.70 -1.13 -3.90
N SER A 16 -0.86 -1.46 -5.18
CA SER A 16 -1.77 -2.54 -5.56
C SER A 16 -1.22 -3.89 -5.07
N ALA A 17 -2.13 -4.79 -4.66
CA ALA A 17 -1.75 -6.12 -4.22
C ALA A 17 -0.99 -6.91 -5.30
N SER A 18 -1.29 -6.69 -6.58
CA SER A 18 -0.56 -7.30 -7.70
C SER A 18 0.89 -6.81 -7.76
N LYS A 19 1.16 -5.54 -7.47
CA LYS A 19 2.51 -4.98 -7.45
C LYS A 19 3.34 -5.54 -6.31
N ILE A 20 2.75 -5.65 -5.12
CA ILE A 20 3.38 -6.30 -3.95
C ILE A 20 3.80 -7.72 -4.29
N LYS A 21 2.90 -8.52 -4.88
CA LYS A 21 3.19 -9.90 -5.29
C LYS A 21 4.29 -9.99 -6.35
N HIS A 22 4.23 -9.15 -7.38
CA HIS A 22 5.24 -9.15 -8.44
C HIS A 22 6.64 -8.80 -7.94
N LEU A 23 6.73 -7.89 -6.96
CA LEU A 23 8.01 -7.45 -6.38
C LEU A 23 8.47 -8.32 -5.21
N ASP A 24 7.68 -9.34 -4.83
CA ASP A 24 7.91 -10.20 -3.68
C ASP A 24 8.19 -9.41 -2.39
N LEU A 25 7.43 -8.33 -2.18
CA LEU A 25 7.61 -7.46 -1.02
C LEU A 25 6.97 -8.09 0.21
N PRO A 26 7.69 -8.21 1.34
CA PRO A 26 7.14 -8.75 2.56
C PRO A 26 6.08 -7.82 3.13
N THR A 27 4.97 -8.41 3.55
CA THR A 27 3.86 -7.70 4.20
C THR A 27 3.51 -8.37 5.51
N THR A 28 2.95 -7.58 6.44
CA THR A 28 2.29 -8.10 7.63
C THR A 28 0.83 -7.64 7.65
N THR A 29 -0.03 -8.43 8.28
CA THR A 29 -1.44 -8.11 8.47
C THR A 29 -1.58 -6.99 9.50
N LEU A 30 -2.51 -6.07 9.26
CA LEU A 30 -2.90 -5.05 10.22
C LEU A 30 -3.84 -5.66 11.27
N GLU A 31 -3.60 -5.36 12.55
CA GLU A 31 -4.49 -5.80 13.63
C GLU A 31 -5.88 -5.16 13.52
N THR A 32 -5.95 -3.95 12.97
CA THR A 32 -7.20 -3.23 12.69
C THR A 32 -7.26 -2.88 11.21
N LEU A 33 -8.39 -3.21 10.57
CA LEU A 33 -8.65 -2.85 9.18
C LEU A 33 -8.78 -1.34 9.04
N LEU A 34 -8.15 -0.76 8.03
CA LEU A 34 -8.27 0.66 7.74
C LEU A 34 -9.35 0.87 6.69
N ALA A 35 -10.46 1.46 7.10
CA ALA A 35 -11.50 1.91 6.19
C ALA A 35 -11.01 3.16 5.44
N VAL A 36 -11.34 3.24 4.15
CA VAL A 36 -10.93 4.33 3.26
C VAL A 36 -12.10 4.70 2.36
N LEU A 37 -12.21 5.99 2.07
CA LEU A 37 -13.20 6.54 1.15
C LEU A 37 -12.48 7.20 -0.03
N ALA A 38 -13.11 7.16 -1.20
CA ALA A 38 -12.73 8.03 -2.30
C ALA A 38 -13.19 9.47 -2.05
N LEU A 39 -12.70 10.41 -2.88
CA LEU A 39 -13.03 11.84 -2.76
C LEU A 39 -14.53 12.14 -2.87
N ASP A 40 -15.30 11.28 -3.53
CA ASP A 40 -16.75 11.37 -3.67
C ASP A 40 -17.52 10.76 -2.48
N GLY A 41 -16.81 10.24 -1.47
CA GLY A 41 -17.37 9.56 -0.30
C GLY A 41 -17.66 8.07 -0.53
N THR A 42 -17.38 7.52 -1.72
CA THR A 42 -17.59 6.10 -2.00
C THR A 42 -16.63 5.25 -1.17
N PRO A 43 -17.10 4.19 -0.47
CA PRO A 43 -16.23 3.30 0.27
C PRO A 43 -15.34 2.48 -0.65
N LEU A 44 -14.05 2.45 -0.33
CA LEU A 44 -13.05 1.63 -1.00
C LEU A 44 -12.79 0.33 -0.21
N PRO A 45 -12.23 -0.70 -0.85
CA PRO A 45 -11.77 -1.89 -0.14
C PRO A 45 -10.83 -1.51 1.01
N ALA A 46 -11.10 -2.06 2.19
CA ALA A 46 -10.30 -1.78 3.37
C ALA A 46 -8.85 -2.25 3.19
N ILE A 47 -7.92 -1.48 3.73
CA ILE A 47 -6.51 -1.87 3.76
C ILE A 47 -6.32 -2.84 4.93
N THR A 48 -5.78 -4.01 4.63
CA THR A 48 -5.61 -5.13 5.56
C THR A 48 -4.15 -5.46 5.85
N GLN A 49 -3.23 -4.88 5.08
CA GLN A 49 -1.81 -5.24 5.10
C GLN A 49 -0.93 -4.00 5.01
N LYS A 50 0.29 -4.08 5.57
CA LYS A 50 1.35 -3.08 5.42
C LYS A 50 2.66 -3.75 5.01
N THR A 51 3.46 -3.06 4.20
CA THR A 51 4.81 -3.51 3.85
C THR A 51 5.72 -3.47 5.06
N VAL A 52 6.63 -4.45 5.17
CA VAL A 52 7.66 -4.49 6.19
C VAL A 52 8.95 -3.90 5.61
N PRO A 53 9.71 -3.08 6.37
CA PRO A 53 11.01 -2.58 5.92
C PRO A 53 11.92 -3.72 5.49
N VAL A 54 12.52 -3.59 4.31
CA VAL A 54 13.52 -4.53 3.80
C VAL A 54 14.90 -3.90 3.93
N THR A 55 15.83 -4.60 4.57
CA THR A 55 17.22 -4.18 4.61
C THR A 55 17.86 -4.39 3.24
N LEU A 56 18.13 -3.30 2.54
CA LEU A 56 18.89 -3.33 1.30
C LEU A 56 20.35 -3.65 1.61
N ARG A 57 20.86 -4.75 1.06
CA ARG A 57 22.30 -5.03 1.05
C ARG A 57 22.89 -4.37 -0.18
N VAL A 58 23.62 -3.28 0.03
CA VAL A 58 24.37 -2.62 -1.04
C VAL A 58 25.74 -3.29 -1.10
N SER A 59 26.12 -3.82 -2.26
CA SER A 59 27.43 -4.41 -2.56
C SER A 59 28.20 -3.54 -3.52
#